data_AF-A0A1V5P0N6-F1
#
_entry.id   AF-A0A1V5P0N6-F1
#
_cell.length_a   1.000
_cell.length_b   1.000
_cell.length_c   1.000
_cell.angle_alpha   90.00
_cell.angle_beta   90.00
_cell.angle_gamma   90.00
#
_symmetry.space_group_name_H-M   'P 1'
#
loop_
_entity.id
_entity.type
_entity.pdbx_description
1 polymer ?
#
loop_
_entity_poly.entity_id
_entity_poly.type
_entity_poly.pdbx_seq_one_letter_code
_entity_poly.pdbx_strand_id
1 'polypeptide(L)'
;MLNLASDIRENLKKICDVSVLRQIDVINLDAWVGDFLRSQGYENRIIYGAELDSLWDQAFTVAPAELGLAKEFYMDEWNKVIKPKEIESLERYLKAPRLGRGVRLDRKVRIAVWSVFQEMRHLMDEEKVRDVETAMSEARYLLGKLKNKPTYAAVVVDEAQDFSVQALKLIRAIAGEEHGNDLFIVGDSHQRIYRNKVSLKQCGINVRGRSSILKINYRTTEETRHWAMKLLYGIP
;
A
#
# COMPACT_ATOMS: atom_id res chain seq x y z
N MET A 1 -2.48 5.65 -24.61
CA MET A 1 -2.09 4.47 -23.81
C MET A 1 -3.33 4.00 -23.07
N LEU A 2 -3.88 2.84 -23.43
CA LEU A 2 -4.92 2.20 -22.62
C LEU A 2 -4.29 1.80 -21.28
N ASN A 3 -4.87 2.26 -20.17
CA ASN A 3 -4.49 1.77 -18.85
C ASN A 3 -5.33 0.50 -18.55
N LEU A 4 -4.83 -0.38 -17.69
CA LEU A 4 -5.46 -1.66 -17.32
C LEU A 4 -6.96 -1.54 -16.99
N ALA A 5 -7.36 -0.49 -16.26
CA ALA A 5 -8.77 -0.23 -15.92
C ALA A 5 -9.63 0.05 -17.16
N SER A 6 -9.07 0.69 -18.19
CA SER A 6 -9.77 0.89 -19.46
C SER A 6 -9.96 -0.42 -20.21
N ASP A 7 -8.94 -1.28 -20.24
CA ASP A 7 -9.02 -2.59 -20.89
C ASP A 7 -10.03 -3.51 -20.19
N ILE A 8 -10.05 -3.51 -18.86
CA ILE A 8 -11.04 -4.23 -18.06
C ILE A 8 -12.46 -3.72 -18.39
N ARG A 9 -12.67 -2.40 -18.44
CA ARG A 9 -13.98 -1.83 -18.83
C ARG A 9 -14.42 -2.27 -20.22
N GLU A 10 -13.53 -2.25 -21.21
CA GLU A 10 -13.86 -2.68 -22.57
C GLU A 10 -14.21 -4.17 -22.65
N ASN A 11 -13.54 -5.01 -21.86
CA ASN A 11 -13.89 -6.43 -21.79
C ASN A 11 -15.21 -6.67 -21.06
N LEU A 12 -15.50 -5.93 -19.99
CA LEU A 12 -16.80 -6.02 -19.30
C LEU A 12 -17.97 -5.65 -20.22
N LYS A 13 -17.80 -4.68 -21.12
CA LYS A 13 -18.83 -4.32 -22.11
C LYS A 13 -19.24 -5.47 -23.04
N LYS A 14 -18.38 -6.47 -23.21
CA LYS A 14 -18.67 -7.65 -24.05
C LYS A 14 -19.47 -8.73 -23.32
N ILE A 15 -19.52 -8.67 -21.99
CA ILE A 15 -20.08 -9.73 -21.14
C ILE A 15 -21.31 -9.23 -20.36
N CYS A 16 -21.35 -7.94 -20.02
CA CYS A 16 -22.39 -7.35 -19.19
C CYS A 16 -23.30 -6.40 -19.98
N ASP A 17 -24.59 -6.41 -19.63
CA ASP A 17 -25.55 -5.41 -20.10
C ASP A 17 -25.28 -4.03 -19.47
N VAL A 18 -25.78 -2.98 -20.14
CA VAL A 18 -25.59 -1.58 -19.73
C VAL A 18 -26.08 -1.30 -18.29
N SER A 19 -27.16 -1.95 -17.86
CA SER A 19 -27.70 -1.78 -16.50
C SER A 19 -26.76 -2.34 -15.43
N VAL A 20 -26.07 -3.44 -15.72
CA VAL A 20 -25.08 -4.06 -14.82
C VAL A 20 -23.79 -3.25 -14.82
N LEU A 21 -23.32 -2.82 -16.00
CA LEU A 21 -22.10 -2.01 -16.12
C LEU A 21 -22.16 -0.71 -15.31
N ARG A 22 -23.34 -0.09 -15.20
CA ARG A 22 -23.54 1.12 -14.38
C ARG A 22 -23.37 0.89 -12.87
N GLN A 23 -23.38 -0.36 -12.42
CA GLN A 23 -23.18 -0.74 -11.02
C GLN A 23 -21.76 -1.21 -10.73
N ILE A 24 -20.86 -1.17 -11.72
CA ILE A 24 -19.47 -1.64 -11.60
C ILE A 24 -18.52 -0.46 -11.76
N ASP A 25 -17.76 -0.18 -10.71
CA ASP A 25 -16.64 0.74 -10.77
C ASP A 25 -15.36 -0.01 -11.11
N VAL A 26 -14.64 0.48 -12.12
CA VAL A 26 -13.30 0.00 -12.49
C VAL A 26 -12.34 1.16 -12.38
N ILE A 27 -11.64 1.26 -11.26
CA ILE A 27 -10.83 2.43 -10.93
C ILE A 27 -9.50 2.00 -10.30
N ASN A 28 -8.46 2.79 -10.54
CA ASN A 28 -7.20 2.64 -9.83
C ASN A 28 -7.36 3.09 -8.37
N LEU A 29 -6.72 2.41 -7.42
CA LEU A 29 -6.89 2.70 -6.00
C LEU A 29 -6.50 4.15 -5.63
N ASP A 30 -5.44 4.71 -6.22
CA ASP A 30 -5.01 6.08 -5.94
C ASP A 30 -6.04 7.10 -6.42
N ALA A 31 -6.66 6.84 -7.58
CA ALA A 31 -7.75 7.66 -8.09
C ALA A 31 -8.98 7.58 -7.18
N TRP A 32 -9.34 6.37 -6.71
CA TRP A 32 -10.43 6.19 -5.74
C TRP A 32 -10.15 6.95 -4.44
N VAL A 33 -8.92 6.88 -3.91
CA VAL A 33 -8.50 7.62 -2.71
C VAL A 33 -8.63 9.12 -2.92
N GLY A 34 -8.16 9.64 -4.05
CA GLY A 34 -8.26 11.06 -4.39
C GLY A 34 -9.71 11.53 -4.49
N ASP A 35 -10.59 10.77 -5.14
CA ASP A 35 -12.01 11.09 -5.25
C ASP A 35 -12.72 11.02 -3.89
N PHE A 36 -12.45 9.97 -3.11
CA PHE A 36 -13.01 9.80 -1.78
C PHE A 36 -12.59 10.93 -0.84
N LEU A 37 -11.30 11.23 -0.74
CA LEU A 37 -10.79 12.30 0.11
C LEU A 37 -11.39 13.65 -0.29
N ARG A 38 -11.43 13.99 -1.58
CA ARG A 38 -12.09 15.21 -2.06
C ARG A 38 -13.56 15.29 -1.67
N SER A 39 -14.29 14.17 -1.76
CA SER A 39 -15.70 14.11 -1.33
C SER A 39 -15.90 14.38 0.17
N GLN A 40 -14.87 14.12 0.98
CA GLN A 40 -14.88 14.37 2.43
C GLN A 40 -14.36 15.77 2.80
N GLY A 41 -14.12 16.65 1.82
CA GLY A 41 -13.58 18.01 2.07
C GLY A 41 -12.10 18.01 2.47
N TYR A 42 -11.35 16.99 2.07
CA TYR A 42 -9.94 16.87 2.39
C TYR A 42 -9.09 17.85 1.56
N GLU A 43 -8.34 18.72 2.23
CA GLU A 43 -7.57 19.79 1.57
C GLU A 43 -6.12 19.41 1.22
N ASN A 44 -5.55 18.36 1.81
CA ASN A 44 -4.14 18.08 1.63
C ASN A 44 -3.84 17.48 0.24
N ARG A 45 -2.72 17.90 -0.35
CA ARG A 45 -2.26 17.41 -1.65
C ARG A 45 -1.41 16.15 -1.51
N ILE A 46 -1.66 15.15 -2.36
CA ILE A 46 -0.85 13.92 -2.39
C ILE A 46 0.42 14.16 -3.22
N ILE A 47 1.59 13.93 -2.62
CA ILE A 47 2.91 14.13 -3.23
C ILE A 47 3.67 12.82 -3.46
N TYR A 48 4.57 12.82 -4.44
CA TYR A 48 5.32 11.65 -4.92
C TYR A 48 6.74 12.04 -5.33
N GLY A 49 7.63 11.04 -5.43
CA GLY A 49 8.95 11.16 -6.06
C GLY A 49 9.76 12.34 -5.53
N ALA A 50 10.20 13.22 -6.43
CA ALA A 50 11.10 14.33 -6.13
C ALA A 50 10.57 15.30 -5.04
N GLU A 51 9.27 15.55 -5.01
CA GLU A 51 8.69 16.41 -3.96
C GLU A 51 8.81 15.74 -2.58
N LEU A 52 8.48 14.44 -2.51
CA LEU A 52 8.62 13.68 -1.27
C LEU A 52 10.09 13.55 -0.85
N ASP A 53 11.01 13.40 -1.80
CA ASP A 53 12.44 13.34 -1.54
C ASP A 53 12.98 14.67 -0.99
N SER A 54 12.45 15.80 -1.47
CA SER A 54 12.77 17.14 -0.96
C SER A 54 12.30 17.34 0.49
N LEU A 55 11.09 16.89 0.84
CA LEU A 55 10.65 16.91 2.25
C LEU A 55 11.55 16.03 3.12
N TRP A 56 12.00 14.88 2.61
CA TRP A 56 12.96 14.06 3.33
C TRP A 56 14.32 14.73 3.50
N ASP A 57 14.79 15.52 2.52
CA ASP A 57 16.02 16.30 2.66
C ASP A 57 15.89 17.33 3.77
N GLN A 58 14.75 18.03 3.83
CA GLN A 58 14.43 19.00 4.89
C GLN A 58 14.35 18.31 6.26
N ALA A 59 13.57 17.23 6.38
CA ALA A 59 13.44 16.48 7.64
C ALA A 59 14.79 15.88 8.11
N PHE A 60 15.66 15.51 7.18
CA PHE A 60 16.98 14.97 7.53
C PHE A 60 17.92 16.03 8.12
N THR A 61 17.66 17.34 7.95
CA THR A 61 18.50 18.39 8.55
C THR A 61 18.51 18.37 10.08
N VAL A 62 17.44 17.85 10.72
CA VAL A 62 17.37 17.69 12.18
C VAL A 62 17.97 16.36 12.67
N ALA A 63 18.48 15.53 11.76
CA ALA A 63 19.10 14.26 12.12
C ALA A 63 20.40 14.50 12.92
N PRO A 64 20.57 13.88 14.10
CA PRO A 64 21.80 14.08 14.87
C PRO A 64 23.01 13.50 14.15
N ALA A 65 24.01 14.36 13.88
CA ALA A 65 25.20 14.00 13.12
C ALA A 65 25.99 12.87 13.79
N GLU A 66 25.92 12.74 15.12
CA GLU A 66 26.63 11.72 15.90
C GLU A 66 26.13 10.30 15.60
N LEU A 67 24.92 10.15 15.06
CA LEU A 67 24.38 8.83 14.72
C LEU A 67 25.00 8.24 13.45
N GLY A 68 25.51 9.08 12.53
CA GLY A 68 26.09 8.63 11.26
C GLY A 68 25.16 7.78 10.38
N LEU A 69 23.84 7.87 10.60
CA LEU A 69 22.85 7.11 9.84
C LEU A 69 22.52 7.85 8.53
N ALA A 70 22.56 7.12 7.42
CA ALA A 70 22.25 7.68 6.10
C ALA A 70 20.74 7.97 5.95
N LYS A 71 20.37 8.91 5.06
CA LYS A 71 18.96 9.30 4.77
C LYS A 71 18.09 8.09 4.44
N GLU A 72 18.64 7.14 3.66
CA GLU A 72 17.97 5.91 3.26
C GLU A 72 17.53 5.11 4.47
N PHE A 73 18.31 5.09 5.55
CA PHE A 73 17.92 4.39 6.77
C PHE A 73 16.59 4.91 7.32
N TYR A 74 16.43 6.24 7.40
CA TYR A 74 15.24 6.90 7.92
C TYR A 74 14.02 6.67 7.02
N MET A 75 14.17 6.84 5.71
CA MET A 75 13.10 6.56 4.74
C MET A 75 12.63 5.11 4.85
N ASP A 76 13.57 4.19 4.98
CA ASP A 76 13.35 2.76 4.98
C ASP A 76 12.74 2.31 6.32
N GLU A 77 13.14 2.93 7.43
CA GLU A 77 12.53 2.76 8.75
C GLU A 77 11.11 3.33 8.81
N TRP A 78 10.87 4.49 8.20
CA TRP A 78 9.55 5.10 8.07
C TRP A 78 8.59 4.21 7.29
N ASN A 79 9.00 3.73 6.12
CA ASN A 79 8.18 2.90 5.25
C ASN A 79 7.98 1.47 5.77
N LYS A 80 8.93 0.89 6.53
CA LYS A 80 8.84 -0.52 6.99
C LYS A 80 8.39 -0.67 8.44
N VAL A 81 8.55 0.36 9.27
CA VAL A 81 8.23 0.29 10.70
C VAL A 81 7.13 1.29 11.06
N ILE A 82 7.30 2.57 10.74
CA ILE A 82 6.39 3.62 11.19
C ILE A 82 5.02 3.50 10.49
N LYS A 83 5.00 3.55 9.16
CA LYS A 83 3.76 3.52 8.36
C LYS A 83 2.98 2.22 8.51
N PRO A 84 3.54 1.01 8.34
CA PRO A 84 2.73 -0.21 8.35
C PRO A 84 2.07 -0.49 9.71
N LYS A 85 2.71 -0.02 10.79
CA LYS A 85 2.29 -0.20 12.17
C LYS A 85 1.55 1.00 12.75
N GLU A 86 1.35 2.06 11.96
CA GLU A 86 0.60 3.26 12.37
C GLU A 86 1.13 3.82 13.70
N ILE A 87 2.46 3.91 13.78
CA ILE A 87 3.14 4.42 14.97
C ILE A 87 3.03 5.93 14.96
N GLU A 88 2.28 6.50 15.90
CA GLU A 88 2.03 7.95 15.98
C GLU A 88 2.72 8.63 17.16
N SER A 89 3.34 7.86 18.05
CA SER A 89 4.00 8.40 19.24
C SER A 89 5.36 7.77 19.47
N LEU A 90 6.24 8.52 20.13
CA LEU A 90 7.55 8.05 20.55
C LEU A 90 7.43 6.77 21.38
N GLU A 91 6.48 6.71 22.29
CA GLU A 91 6.25 5.55 23.17
C GLU A 91 5.94 4.28 22.37
N ARG A 92 5.09 4.40 21.34
CA ARG A 92 4.79 3.29 20.42
C ARG A 92 6.03 2.91 19.62
N TYR A 93 6.81 3.89 19.15
CA TYR A 93 8.05 3.62 18.41
C TYR A 93 9.10 2.89 19.25
N LEU A 94 9.27 3.26 20.51
CA LEU A 94 10.21 2.61 21.42
C LEU A 94 9.89 1.13 21.66
N LYS A 95 8.60 0.77 21.68
CA LYS A 95 8.12 -0.61 21.89
C LYS A 95 7.98 -1.39 20.58
N ALA A 96 7.99 -0.72 19.43
CA ALA A 96 7.75 -1.37 18.15
C ALA A 96 8.86 -2.38 17.80
N PRO A 97 8.51 -3.61 17.39
CA PRO A 97 9.49 -4.58 16.95
C PRO A 97 10.07 -4.17 15.59
N ARG A 98 11.38 -4.34 15.39
CA ARG A 98 12.10 -3.95 14.16
C ARG A 98 12.64 -5.20 13.44
N LEU A 99 11.75 -6.18 13.23
CA LEU A 99 12.11 -7.49 12.66
C LEU A 99 12.72 -7.32 11.27
N GLY A 100 13.85 -7.99 11.02
CA GLY A 100 14.55 -7.94 9.74
C GLY A 100 15.24 -6.61 9.44
N ARG A 101 15.32 -5.67 10.39
CA ARG A 101 16.13 -4.45 10.27
C ARG A 101 17.56 -4.78 10.72
N GLY A 102 18.54 -4.59 9.85
CA GLY A 102 19.96 -4.92 10.13
C GLY A 102 20.65 -3.99 11.13
N VAL A 103 20.16 -2.75 11.27
CA VAL A 103 20.74 -1.77 12.20
C VAL A 103 20.04 -1.87 13.56
N ARG A 104 20.79 -2.24 14.60
CA ARG A 104 20.31 -2.23 15.99
C ARG A 104 20.21 -0.78 16.47
N LEU A 105 19.03 -0.39 16.96
CA LEU A 105 18.83 0.90 17.62
C LEU A 105 18.50 0.65 19.09
N ASP A 106 19.29 1.23 19.98
CA ASP A 106 18.99 1.28 21.41
C ASP A 106 17.91 2.34 21.71
N ARG A 107 17.56 2.49 22.99
CA ARG A 107 16.51 3.46 23.39
C ARG A 107 16.90 4.90 23.08
N LYS A 108 18.16 5.30 23.31
CA LYS A 108 18.62 6.69 23.10
C LYS A 108 18.62 7.01 21.60
N VAL A 109 19.14 6.09 20.80
CA VAL A 109 19.16 6.21 19.34
C VAL A 109 17.73 6.26 18.78
N ARG A 110 16.78 5.45 19.29
CA ARG A 110 15.39 5.54 18.84
C ARG A 110 14.74 6.89 19.13
N ILE A 111 15.05 7.52 20.27
CA ILE A 111 14.55 8.87 20.59
C ILE A 111 15.13 9.88 19.58
N ALA A 112 16.43 9.79 19.31
CA ALA A 112 17.12 10.65 18.35
C ALA A 112 16.63 10.42 16.91
N VAL A 113 16.33 9.19 16.51
CA VAL A 113 15.74 8.89 15.19
C VAL A 113 14.30 9.41 15.09
N TRP A 114 13.56 9.39 16.20
CA TRP A 114 12.18 9.85 16.24
C TRP A 114 12.04 11.35 15.96
N SER A 115 13.02 12.20 16.30
CA SER A 115 12.94 13.64 15.99
C SER A 115 12.80 13.91 14.49
N VAL A 116 13.53 13.16 13.65
CA VAL A 116 13.42 13.23 12.18
C VAL A 116 12.01 12.85 11.71
N PHE A 117 11.40 11.85 12.34
CA PHE A 117 10.04 11.42 12.02
C PHE A 117 8.98 12.42 12.47
N GLN A 118 9.22 13.13 13.58
CA GLN A 118 8.36 14.23 14.00
C GLN A 118 8.47 15.40 13.03
N GLU A 119 9.69 15.74 12.62
CA GLU A 119 9.92 16.80 11.64
C GLU A 119 9.27 16.49 10.30
N MET A 120 9.40 15.26 9.81
CA MET A 120 8.74 14.83 8.57
C MET A 120 7.21 15.01 8.65
N ARG A 121 6.58 14.72 9.81
CA ARG A 121 5.14 14.95 10.00
C ARG A 121 4.81 16.43 10.05
N HIS A 122 5.61 17.20 10.77
CA HIS A 122 5.44 18.64 10.88
C HIS A 122 5.47 19.30 9.50
N LEU A 123 6.47 18.98 8.68
CA LEU A 123 6.58 19.48 7.31
C LEU A 123 5.38 19.07 6.44
N MET A 124 4.92 17.81 6.54
CA MET A 124 3.73 17.36 5.84
C MET A 124 2.47 18.14 6.25
N ASP A 125 2.31 18.43 7.55
CA ASP A 125 1.18 19.20 8.07
C ASP A 125 1.26 20.68 7.66
N GLU A 126 2.44 21.28 7.74
CA GLU A 126 2.69 22.69 7.44
C GLU A 126 2.50 22.99 5.94
N GLU A 127 3.03 22.14 5.06
CA GLU A 127 2.87 22.27 3.62
C GLU A 127 1.48 21.78 3.12
N LYS A 128 0.62 21.25 4.01
CA LYS A 128 -0.65 20.59 3.67
C LYS A 128 -0.50 19.50 2.61
N VAL A 129 0.51 18.66 2.77
CA VAL A 129 0.81 17.55 1.85
C VAL A 129 0.77 16.20 2.56
N ARG A 130 0.54 15.14 1.81
CA ARG A 130 0.63 13.75 2.27
C ARG A 130 1.31 12.88 1.25
N ASP A 131 2.04 11.87 1.72
CA ASP A 131 2.39 10.75 0.86
C ASP A 131 1.18 9.81 0.68
N VAL A 132 1.26 8.96 -0.35
CA VAL A 132 0.21 8.02 -0.76
C VAL A 132 -0.26 7.11 0.36
N GLU A 133 0.66 6.49 1.11
CA GLU A 133 0.30 5.54 2.16
C GLU A 133 -0.39 6.24 3.33
N THR A 134 0.05 7.46 3.65
CA THR A 134 -0.61 8.28 4.67
C THR A 134 -2.00 8.70 4.21
N ALA A 135 -2.16 9.16 2.97
CA ALA A 135 -3.46 9.47 2.38
C ALA A 135 -4.41 8.26 2.39
N MET A 136 -3.92 7.05 2.10
CA MET A 136 -4.71 5.81 2.19
C MET A 136 -5.13 5.49 3.61
N SER A 137 -4.24 5.67 4.60
CA SER A 137 -4.57 5.45 6.02
C SER A 137 -5.63 6.44 6.49
N GLU A 138 -5.52 7.71 6.10
CA GLU A 138 -6.50 8.75 6.43
C GLU A 138 -7.85 8.51 5.73
N ALA A 139 -7.83 8.12 4.45
CA ALA A 139 -9.03 7.68 3.74
C ALA A 139 -9.71 6.52 4.46
N ARG A 140 -8.95 5.52 4.93
CA ARG A 140 -9.47 4.40 5.71
C ARG A 140 -10.10 4.86 7.02
N TYR A 141 -9.46 5.80 7.71
CA TYR A 141 -9.96 6.36 8.96
C TYR A 141 -11.28 7.12 8.75
N LEU A 142 -11.36 7.96 7.71
CA LEU A 142 -12.57 8.69 7.35
C LEU A 142 -13.70 7.74 6.91
N LEU A 143 -13.38 6.72 6.11
CA LEU A 143 -14.31 5.69 5.70
C LEU A 143 -14.94 4.98 6.91
N GLY A 144 -14.13 4.65 7.93
CA GLY A 144 -14.61 4.03 9.16
C GLY A 144 -15.53 4.91 10.01
N LYS A 145 -15.57 6.23 9.79
CA LYS A 145 -16.51 7.15 10.46
C LYS A 145 -17.87 7.23 9.79
N LEU A 146 -17.97 6.79 8.53
CA LEU A 146 -19.23 6.81 7.82
C LEU A 146 -20.15 5.72 8.40
N LYS A 147 -21.33 6.11 8.90
CA LYS A 147 -22.34 5.19 9.48
C LYS A 147 -23.11 4.38 8.42
N ASN A 148 -22.68 4.43 7.15
CA ASN A 148 -23.41 3.85 6.04
C ASN A 148 -22.92 2.43 5.72
N LYS A 149 -23.77 1.67 5.01
CA LYS A 149 -23.45 0.35 4.44
C LYS A 149 -22.16 0.41 3.58
N PRO A 150 -21.45 -0.72 3.39
CA PRO A 150 -20.26 -0.75 2.55
C PRO A 150 -20.55 -0.16 1.17
N THR A 151 -19.62 0.64 0.67
CA THR A 151 -19.73 1.31 -0.65
C THR A 151 -19.89 0.30 -1.77
N TYR A 152 -19.30 -0.89 -1.61
CA TYR A 152 -19.35 -1.97 -2.59
C TYR A 152 -19.84 -3.27 -1.97
N ALA A 153 -20.67 -4.00 -2.71
CA ALA A 153 -21.10 -5.34 -2.32
C ALA A 153 -20.02 -6.41 -2.58
N ALA A 154 -19.08 -6.14 -3.48
CA ALA A 154 -17.94 -7.01 -3.74
C ALA A 154 -16.78 -6.17 -4.29
N VAL A 155 -15.55 -6.50 -3.91
CA VAL A 155 -14.34 -5.84 -4.39
C VAL A 155 -13.44 -6.87 -5.08
N VAL A 156 -13.02 -6.55 -6.31
CA VAL A 156 -12.06 -7.34 -7.08
C VAL A 156 -10.76 -6.56 -7.19
N VAL A 157 -9.67 -7.18 -6.80
CA VAL A 157 -8.34 -6.57 -6.76
C VAL A 157 -7.43 -7.35 -7.70
N ASP A 158 -6.81 -6.65 -8.64
CA ASP A 158 -5.77 -7.19 -9.52
C ASP A 158 -4.39 -6.70 -9.09
N GLU A 159 -3.34 -7.41 -9.48
CA GLU A 159 -1.93 -7.11 -9.20
C GLU A 159 -1.63 -6.84 -7.71
N ALA A 160 -2.22 -7.65 -6.82
CA ALA A 160 -2.19 -7.37 -5.40
C ALA A 160 -0.81 -7.42 -4.74
N GLN A 161 0.19 -7.97 -5.44
CA GLN A 161 1.58 -7.95 -5.01
C GLN A 161 2.19 -6.55 -4.99
N ASP A 162 1.62 -5.58 -5.72
CA ASP A 162 2.12 -4.20 -5.79
C ASP A 162 1.53 -3.30 -4.70
N PHE A 163 0.53 -3.76 -3.95
CA PHE A 163 -0.09 -2.97 -2.89
C PHE A 163 0.71 -2.95 -1.59
N SER A 164 0.78 -1.77 -0.98
CA SER A 164 1.29 -1.57 0.37
C SER A 164 0.35 -2.15 1.44
N VAL A 165 0.82 -2.21 2.69
CA VAL A 165 -0.01 -2.60 3.83
C VAL A 165 -1.20 -1.65 3.99
N GLN A 166 -0.98 -0.35 3.79
CA GLN A 166 -2.04 0.66 3.93
C GLN A 166 -3.09 0.54 2.82
N ALA A 167 -2.66 0.28 1.58
CA ALA A 167 -3.55 -0.01 0.47
C ALA A 167 -4.44 -1.23 0.75
N LEU A 168 -3.85 -2.35 1.19
CA LEU A 168 -4.61 -3.58 1.49
C LEU A 168 -5.58 -3.41 2.66
N LYS A 169 -5.18 -2.68 3.71
CA LYS A 169 -6.09 -2.34 4.82
C LYS A 169 -7.23 -1.43 4.36
N LEU A 170 -6.97 -0.48 3.46
CA LEU A 170 -8.00 0.37 2.87
C LEU A 170 -8.97 -0.45 2.01
N ILE A 171 -8.47 -1.30 1.11
CA ILE A 171 -9.27 -2.22 0.29
C ILE A 171 -10.19 -3.07 1.18
N ARG A 172 -9.67 -3.62 2.28
CA ARG A 172 -10.48 -4.39 3.22
C ARG A 172 -11.58 -3.54 3.86
N ALA A 173 -11.29 -2.28 4.20
CA ALA A 173 -12.30 -1.36 4.74
C ALA A 173 -13.35 -0.96 3.69
N ILE A 174 -12.95 -0.78 2.41
CA ILE A 174 -13.85 -0.51 1.28
C ILE A 174 -14.85 -1.66 1.09
N ALA A 175 -14.39 -2.90 1.20
CA ALA A 175 -15.23 -4.09 1.14
C ALA A 175 -16.12 -4.26 2.40
N GLY A 176 -15.89 -3.50 3.46
CA GLY A 176 -16.68 -3.55 4.70
C GLY A 176 -16.46 -4.81 5.53
N GLU A 177 -17.46 -5.10 6.39
CA GLU A 177 -17.48 -6.30 7.23
C GLU A 177 -17.40 -7.58 6.40
N GLU A 178 -16.72 -8.61 6.93
CA GLU A 178 -16.52 -9.85 6.19
C GLU A 178 -17.85 -10.58 5.94
N HIS A 179 -18.12 -10.87 4.67
CA HIS A 179 -19.28 -11.65 4.24
C HIS A 179 -18.96 -12.52 3.01
N GLY A 180 -19.94 -13.30 2.55
CA GLY A 180 -19.76 -14.13 1.36
C GLY A 180 -19.44 -13.30 0.11
N ASN A 181 -18.41 -13.69 -0.65
CA ASN A 181 -17.99 -13.05 -1.90
C ASN A 181 -17.68 -11.54 -1.80
N ASP A 182 -17.25 -11.09 -0.63
CA ASP A 182 -16.95 -9.68 -0.34
C ASP A 182 -15.67 -9.16 -1.02
N LEU A 183 -14.63 -9.98 -1.09
CA LEU A 183 -13.31 -9.58 -1.57
C LEU A 183 -12.63 -10.72 -2.33
N PHE A 184 -12.26 -10.45 -3.58
CA PHE A 184 -11.50 -11.35 -4.44
C PHE A 184 -10.18 -10.69 -4.84
N ILE A 185 -9.05 -11.35 -4.55
CA ILE A 185 -7.71 -10.79 -4.77
C ILE A 185 -6.92 -11.71 -5.70
N VAL A 186 -6.39 -11.12 -6.76
CA VAL A 186 -5.49 -11.73 -7.72
C VAL A 186 -4.12 -11.08 -7.59
N GLY A 187 -3.07 -11.88 -7.70
CA GLY A 187 -1.70 -11.38 -7.78
C GLY A 187 -0.70 -12.49 -8.06
N ASP A 188 0.48 -12.11 -8.54
CA ASP A 188 1.59 -13.01 -8.82
C ASP A 188 2.70 -12.84 -7.76
N SER A 189 2.94 -13.90 -6.99
CA SER A 189 4.02 -13.92 -6.00
C SER A 189 5.42 -13.90 -6.61
N HIS A 190 5.58 -14.31 -7.88
CA HIS A 190 6.88 -14.44 -8.56
C HIS A 190 7.31 -13.16 -9.29
N GLN A 191 6.39 -12.22 -9.55
CA GLN A 191 6.69 -10.92 -10.20
C GLN A 191 7.00 -9.80 -9.20
N ARG A 192 7.35 -10.14 -7.96
CA ARG A 192 7.60 -9.15 -6.90
C ARG A 192 8.91 -8.40 -7.11
N ILE A 193 8.85 -7.30 -7.84
CA ILE A 193 9.95 -6.35 -8.00
C ILE A 193 10.14 -5.51 -6.71
N TYR A 194 9.15 -5.44 -5.82
CA TYR A 194 9.22 -4.72 -4.53
C TYR A 194 9.33 -5.64 -3.30
N ARG A 195 10.28 -5.30 -2.41
CA ARG A 195 10.86 -6.15 -1.34
C ARG A 195 10.01 -6.37 -0.07
N ASN A 196 8.75 -5.93 -0.02
CA ASN A 196 7.96 -6.00 1.22
C ASN A 196 7.01 -7.20 1.22
N LYS A 197 7.29 -8.22 2.06
CA LYS A 197 6.36 -9.33 2.30
C LYS A 197 5.16 -8.83 3.11
N VAL A 198 4.09 -8.43 2.43
CA VAL A 198 2.83 -8.08 3.11
C VAL A 198 2.08 -9.34 3.51
N SER A 199 1.63 -9.39 4.77
CA SER A 199 0.73 -10.44 5.25
C SER A 199 -0.72 -9.97 5.11
N LEU A 200 -1.49 -10.63 4.23
CA LEU A 200 -2.93 -10.37 4.06
C LEU A 200 -3.69 -10.48 5.39
N LYS A 201 -3.35 -11.47 6.21
CA LYS A 201 -3.95 -11.65 7.55
C LYS A 201 -3.75 -10.43 8.44
N GLN A 202 -2.57 -9.81 8.41
CA GLN A 202 -2.31 -8.58 9.19
C GLN A 202 -3.07 -7.36 8.68
N CYS A 203 -3.54 -7.41 7.42
CA CYS A 203 -4.39 -6.39 6.82
C CYS A 203 -5.89 -6.67 7.05
N GLY A 204 -6.25 -7.68 7.85
CA GLY A 204 -7.64 -8.08 8.08
C GLY A 204 -8.25 -8.91 6.94
N ILE A 205 -7.43 -9.39 5.99
CA ILE A 205 -7.89 -10.16 4.85
C ILE A 205 -7.66 -11.65 5.13
N ASN A 206 -8.75 -12.38 5.36
CA ASN A 206 -8.71 -13.80 5.69
C ASN A 206 -8.83 -14.70 4.45
N VAL A 207 -7.70 -15.22 3.95
CA VAL A 207 -7.69 -16.11 2.77
C VAL A 207 -7.64 -17.60 3.12
N ARG A 208 -7.67 -17.97 4.41
CA ARG A 208 -7.47 -19.37 4.83
C ARG A 208 -8.60 -20.24 4.29
N GLY A 209 -8.23 -21.29 3.54
CA GLY A 209 -9.18 -22.22 2.93
C GLY A 209 -9.90 -21.67 1.70
N ARG A 210 -9.54 -20.46 1.22
CA ARG A 210 -10.17 -19.78 0.08
C ARG A 210 -9.17 -19.38 -1.01
N SER A 211 -7.97 -19.95 -1.01
CA SER A 211 -6.90 -19.63 -1.95
C SER A 211 -6.76 -20.71 -3.02
N SER A 212 -6.64 -20.29 -4.27
CA SER A 212 -6.37 -21.15 -5.43
C SER A 212 -5.12 -20.67 -6.16
N ILE A 213 -4.35 -21.60 -6.73
CA ILE A 213 -3.17 -21.29 -7.54
C ILE A 213 -3.45 -21.71 -8.98
N LEU A 214 -3.38 -20.77 -9.91
CA LEU A 214 -3.45 -21.05 -11.34
C LEU A 214 -2.08 -21.55 -11.81
N LYS A 215 -2.00 -22.82 -12.22
CA LYS A 215 -0.72 -23.47 -12.60
C LYS A 215 -0.43 -23.40 -14.09
N ILE A 216 -1.46 -23.20 -14.91
CA ILE A 216 -1.34 -23.25 -16.36
C ILE A 216 -1.16 -21.83 -16.87
N ASN A 217 -0.05 -21.59 -17.59
CA ASN A 217 0.21 -20.34 -18.25
C ASN A 217 -0.27 -20.45 -19.71
N TYR A 218 -1.21 -19.58 -20.08
CA TYR A 218 -1.80 -19.54 -21.43
C TYR A 218 -1.21 -18.42 -22.31
N ARG A 219 -0.30 -17.59 -21.79
CA ARG A 219 0.26 -16.42 -22.47
C ARG A 219 1.56 -16.73 -23.23
N THR A 220 2.37 -17.65 -22.71
CA THR A 220 3.69 -17.99 -23.27
C THR A 220 3.80 -19.45 -23.63
N THR A 221 4.53 -19.76 -24.70
CA THR A 221 4.90 -21.13 -25.08
C THR A 221 5.68 -21.82 -23.95
N GLU A 222 5.63 -23.17 -23.91
CA GLU A 222 6.36 -23.95 -22.89
C GLU A 222 7.87 -23.65 -22.88
N GLU A 223 8.45 -23.34 -24.03
CA GLU A 223 9.88 -23.02 -24.19
C GLU A 223 10.25 -21.74 -23.45
N THR A 224 9.50 -20.65 -23.65
CA THR A 224 9.69 -19.38 -22.94
C THR A 224 9.46 -19.54 -21.44
N ARG A 225 8.45 -20.35 -21.05
CA ARG A 225 8.17 -20.66 -19.64
C ARG A 225 9.33 -21.42 -19.00
N HIS A 226 9.87 -22.43 -19.67
CA HIS A 226 10.97 -23.25 -19.17
C HIS A 226 12.24 -22.42 -18.98
N TRP A 227 12.54 -21.52 -19.93
CA TRP A 227 13.65 -20.58 -19.84
C TRP A 227 13.51 -19.61 -18.66
N ALA A 228 12.35 -18.96 -18.52
CA ALA A 228 12.07 -18.04 -17.42
C ALA A 228 12.10 -18.74 -16.05
N MET A 229 11.62 -19.99 -15.98
CA MET A 229 11.62 -20.78 -14.76
C MET A 229 13.05 -21.20 -14.36
N LYS A 230 13.91 -21.61 -15.31
CA LYS A 230 15.33 -21.88 -15.05
C LYS A 230 16.07 -20.66 -14.49
N LEU A 231 15.82 -19.49 -15.08
CA LEU A 231 16.39 -18.23 -14.61
C LEU A 231 15.95 -17.89 -13.17
N LEU A 232 14.68 -18.14 -12.82
CA LEU A 232 14.12 -17.91 -11.48
C LEU A 232 14.65 -18.87 -10.41
N TYR A 233 14.97 -20.11 -10.78
CA TYR A 233 15.53 -21.11 -9.85
C TYR A 233 17.07 -21.11 -9.79
N GLY A 234 17.74 -20.26 -10.57
CA GLY A 234 19.21 -20.16 -10.57
C GLY A 234 19.91 -21.44 -11.03
N ILE A 235 19.21 -22.30 -11.78
CA ILE A 235 19.79 -23.51 -12.36
C ILE A 235 20.19 -23.15 -13.80
N PRO A 236 21.47 -23.34 -14.19
CA PRO A 236 21.93 -23.02 -15.54
C PRO A 236 21.16 -23.74 -16.66
#